data_AF-A0A8V5GKQ0-F1
#
_entry.id   AF-A0A8V5GKQ0-F1
#
_cell.length_a   1.000
_cell.length_b   1.000
_cell.length_c   1.000
_cell.angle_alpha   90.00
_cell.angle_beta   90.00
_cell.angle_gamma   90.00
#
_symmetry.space_group_name_H-M   'P 1'
#
loop_
_entity.id
_entity.type
_entity.pdbx_description
1 polymer ?
#
loop_
_entity_poly.entity_id
_entity_poly.type
_entity_poly.pdbx_seq_one_letter_code
_entity_poly.pdbx_strand_id
1 'polypeptide(L)'
;PPGGAARKGKRNAPSEALQPAKLSRAELYKPPTNEELNRLKETEDLFHSSLLRLQIEELLKEVTLKETKKKKIDAFLHEINSLLSAIPETPETELTDQAWLPKDVKVPFLQVPFSVKGRFRFMPPTELKVVGSYLLGTCIRPEINVDVAVTMPREIFQDKDNLNQRYHRKRALYLAHIAQHLSKQQLFGSVKFAYMNSNHLKPILLLRPQGKDEKMVTVRLHACPVPGLFKPSRFYPSKNNIRTAWFVEQSTPKEGRAWGWGNMKLLCSARD
;
A
#
# COMPACT_ATOMS: atom_id res chain seq x y z
N PRO A 1 72.92 8.46 -48.66
CA PRO A 1 73.67 9.27 -47.69
C PRO A 1 73.07 10.68 -47.55
N PRO A 2 72.95 11.21 -46.32
CA PRO A 2 72.46 10.61 -45.07
C PRO A 2 71.28 11.47 -44.52
N GLY A 3 70.60 11.22 -43.40
CA GLY A 3 70.71 10.26 -42.30
C GLY A 3 69.37 10.31 -41.54
N GLY A 4 68.89 9.21 -40.96
CA GLY A 4 69.17 8.85 -39.55
C GLY A 4 68.16 9.57 -38.62
N ALA A 5 67.43 8.95 -37.71
CA ALA A 5 67.61 7.69 -37.03
C ALA A 5 66.28 7.22 -36.41
N ALA A 6 66.15 5.90 -36.28
CA ALA A 6 65.10 5.23 -35.53
C ALA A 6 65.16 5.61 -34.04
N ARG A 7 63.99 5.80 -33.41
CA ARG A 7 63.82 5.62 -31.96
C ARG A 7 62.60 4.77 -31.67
N LYS A 8 62.86 3.51 -31.33
CA LYS A 8 62.00 2.65 -30.53
C LYS A 8 61.76 3.33 -29.16
N GLY A 9 60.50 3.39 -28.73
CA GLY A 9 60.12 3.75 -27.35
C GLY A 9 58.80 3.07 -26.99
N LYS A 10 58.88 1.82 -26.53
CA LYS A 10 58.51 1.35 -25.18
C LYS A 10 57.00 1.18 -24.94
N ARG A 11 56.62 -0.10 -24.90
CA ARG A 11 55.42 -0.68 -24.31
C ARG A 11 55.12 -0.08 -22.93
N ASN A 12 53.88 0.33 -22.71
CA ASN A 12 53.32 0.57 -21.39
C ASN A 12 53.22 -0.77 -20.63
N ALA A 13 53.85 -0.82 -19.46
CA ALA A 13 53.70 -1.86 -18.45
C ALA A 13 53.65 -1.16 -17.06
N PRO A 14 53.05 -1.82 -16.05
CA PRO A 14 52.19 -1.17 -15.07
C PRO A 14 52.87 -0.82 -13.73
N SER A 15 52.07 -0.16 -12.88
CA SER A 15 52.25 0.15 -11.45
C SER A 15 53.25 1.26 -11.09
N GLU A 16 52.74 2.48 -10.94
CA GLU A 16 53.30 3.45 -10.01
C GLU A 16 53.19 2.88 -8.60
N ALA A 17 54.32 2.42 -8.05
CA ALA A 17 54.47 2.27 -6.61
C ALA A 17 54.39 3.68 -5.99
N LEU A 18 53.53 3.85 -4.97
CA LEU A 18 53.45 5.08 -4.18
C LEU A 18 54.85 5.43 -3.66
N GLN A 19 55.47 6.46 -4.23
CA GLN A 19 56.73 6.99 -3.70
C GLN A 19 56.43 7.83 -2.45
N PRO A 20 57.21 7.69 -1.37
CA PRO A 20 57.01 8.48 -0.16
C PRO A 20 57.25 9.96 -0.47
N ALA A 21 56.22 10.78 -0.28
CA ALA A 21 56.33 12.22 -0.40
C ALA A 21 57.35 12.75 0.63
N LYS A 22 58.34 13.52 0.16
CA LYS A 22 59.29 14.22 1.06
C LYS A 22 58.56 15.37 1.76
N LEU A 23 57.91 15.07 2.88
CA LEU A 23 57.18 16.03 3.71
C LEU A 23 58.14 16.75 4.65
N SER A 24 57.94 18.06 4.82
CA SER A 24 58.70 18.85 5.81
C SER A 24 58.28 18.47 7.24
N ARG A 25 59.16 18.71 8.23
CA ARG A 25 58.89 18.39 9.65
C ARG A 25 57.60 19.03 10.17
N ALA A 26 57.18 20.17 9.63
CA ALA A 26 55.93 20.83 10.01
C ALA A 26 54.68 20.18 9.38
N GLU A 27 54.81 19.49 8.24
CA GLU A 27 53.71 18.77 7.58
C GLU A 27 53.49 17.38 8.19
N LEU A 28 54.53 16.76 8.74
CA LEU A 28 54.48 15.46 9.43
C LEU A 28 53.62 15.44 10.71
N TYR A 29 53.38 16.60 11.35
CA TYR A 29 52.59 16.71 12.58
C TYR A 29 51.29 17.50 12.40
N LYS A 30 50.88 17.79 11.16
CA LYS A 30 49.56 18.40 10.92
C LYS A 30 48.46 17.40 11.27
N PRO A 31 47.38 17.84 11.94
CA PRO A 31 46.21 16.99 12.11
C PRO A 31 45.65 16.60 10.73
N PRO A 32 45.15 15.36 10.58
CA PRO A 32 44.65 14.87 9.30
C PRO A 32 43.52 15.76 8.79
N THR A 33 43.59 16.10 7.51
CA THR A 33 42.55 16.85 6.83
C THR A 33 41.31 15.98 6.62
N ASN A 34 40.13 16.61 6.46
CA ASN A 34 38.88 15.87 6.21
C ASN A 34 38.96 14.96 4.97
N GLU A 35 39.75 15.36 3.95
CA GLU A 35 39.98 14.56 2.75
C GLU A 35 40.82 13.31 3.05
N GLU A 36 41.85 13.43 3.89
CA GLU A 36 42.69 12.29 4.31
C GLU A 36 41.91 11.32 5.22
N LEU A 37 41.09 11.86 6.14
CA LEU A 37 40.17 11.08 6.95
C LEU A 37 39.15 10.31 6.10
N ASN A 38 38.56 10.95 5.09
CA ASN A 38 37.66 10.27 4.15
C ASN A 38 38.38 9.20 3.33
N ARG A 39 39.60 9.45 2.84
CA ARG A 39 40.38 8.44 2.09
C ARG A 39 40.73 7.23 2.95
N LEU A 40 41.13 7.44 4.20
CA LEU A 40 41.40 6.34 5.14
C LEU A 40 40.15 5.50 5.36
N LYS A 41 39.01 6.16 5.58
CA LYS A 41 37.72 5.51 5.79
C LYS A 41 37.24 4.78 4.54
N GLU A 42 37.34 5.38 3.36
CA GLU A 42 37.01 4.75 2.08
C GLU A 42 37.89 3.54 1.80
N THR A 43 39.17 3.59 2.16
CA THR A 43 40.11 2.46 1.95
C THR A 43 39.79 1.30 2.89
N GLU A 44 39.45 1.59 4.15
CA GLU A 44 38.95 0.60 5.12
C GLU A 44 37.62 -0.01 4.64
N ASP A 45 36.67 0.84 4.24
CA ASP A 45 35.36 0.44 3.74
C ASP A 45 35.46 -0.36 2.44
N LEU A 46 36.38 -0.02 1.52
CA LEU A 46 36.62 -0.74 0.26
C LEU A 46 37.02 -2.21 0.51
N PHE A 47 37.83 -2.46 1.54
CA PHE A 47 38.28 -3.81 1.88
C PHE A 47 37.13 -4.67 2.42
N HIS A 48 36.30 -4.10 3.31
CA HIS A 48 35.17 -4.81 3.91
C HIS A 48 33.92 -4.87 3.02
N SER A 49 33.73 -3.89 2.14
CA SER A 49 32.50 -3.74 1.34
C SER A 49 32.57 -4.42 -0.02
N SER A 50 33.75 -4.83 -0.50
CA SER A 50 33.89 -5.44 -1.83
C SER A 50 33.12 -6.77 -1.96
N LEU A 51 33.31 -7.68 -1.00
CA LEU A 51 32.58 -8.95 -0.95
C LEU A 51 31.07 -8.72 -0.73
N LEU A 52 30.71 -7.82 0.20
CA LEU A 52 29.33 -7.47 0.48
C LEU A 52 28.63 -6.90 -0.76
N ARG A 53 29.31 -6.03 -1.53
CA ARG A 53 28.79 -5.46 -2.78
C ARG A 53 28.52 -6.55 -3.81
N LEU A 54 29.44 -7.50 -3.99
CA LEU A 54 29.24 -8.63 -4.91
C LEU A 54 28.04 -9.49 -4.50
N GLN A 55 27.89 -9.79 -3.20
CA GLN A 55 26.75 -10.54 -2.68
C GLN A 55 25.43 -9.80 -2.91
N ILE A 56 25.40 -8.48 -2.69
CA ILE A 56 24.21 -7.64 -2.94
C ILE A 56 23.89 -7.60 -4.44
N GLU A 57 24.88 -7.43 -5.31
CA GLU A 57 24.68 -7.40 -6.76
C GLU A 57 24.14 -8.73 -7.30
N GLU A 58 24.66 -9.84 -6.81
CA GLU A 58 24.17 -11.18 -7.15
C GLU A 58 22.73 -11.38 -6.66
N LEU A 59 22.47 -11.07 -5.38
CA LEU A 59 21.12 -11.14 -4.81
C LEU A 59 20.12 -10.29 -5.60
N LEU A 60 20.49 -9.05 -5.97
CA LEU A 60 19.63 -8.18 -6.75
C LEU A 60 19.33 -8.77 -8.13
N LYS A 61 20.30 -9.38 -8.82
CA LYS A 61 20.03 -10.07 -10.09
C LYS A 61 19.04 -11.22 -9.92
N GLU A 62 19.10 -11.94 -8.80
CA GLU A 62 18.20 -13.04 -8.50
C GLU A 62 16.78 -12.60 -8.14
N VAL A 63 16.62 -11.55 -7.34
CA VAL A 63 15.31 -11.14 -6.80
C VAL A 63 14.58 -10.13 -7.68
N THR A 64 15.30 -9.36 -8.50
CA THR A 64 14.70 -8.31 -9.34
C THR A 64 13.69 -8.88 -10.34
N LEU A 65 12.65 -8.08 -10.59
CA LEU A 65 11.62 -8.37 -11.58
C LEU A 65 12.15 -8.16 -12.99
N LYS A 66 12.07 -9.21 -13.81
CA LYS A 66 12.35 -9.13 -15.25
C LYS A 66 11.36 -8.22 -15.95
N GLU A 67 11.84 -7.42 -16.90
CA GLU A 67 11.05 -6.46 -17.66
C GLU A 67 9.88 -7.10 -18.42
N THR A 68 10.07 -8.32 -18.93
CA THR A 68 9.01 -9.07 -19.62
C THR A 68 7.82 -9.37 -18.72
N LYS A 69 8.03 -9.61 -17.41
CA LYS A 69 6.96 -9.80 -16.45
C LYS A 69 6.27 -8.49 -16.10
N LYS A 70 7.02 -7.39 -15.97
CA LYS A 70 6.45 -6.05 -15.71
C LYS A 70 5.45 -5.67 -16.79
N LYS A 71 5.81 -5.81 -18.06
CA LYS A 71 4.90 -5.55 -19.19
C LYS A 71 3.59 -6.35 -19.13
N LYS A 72 3.64 -7.61 -18.71
CA LYS A 72 2.44 -8.44 -18.51
C LYS A 72 1.58 -7.95 -17.35
N ILE A 73 2.22 -7.56 -16.24
CA ILE A 73 1.54 -6.99 -15.09
C ILE A 73 0.87 -5.67 -15.48
N ASP A 74 1.56 -4.80 -16.23
CA ASP A 74 1.01 -3.52 -16.67
C ASP A 74 -0.21 -3.72 -17.58
N ALA A 75 -0.15 -4.64 -18.55
CA ALA A 75 -1.30 -5.01 -19.37
C ALA A 75 -2.49 -5.49 -18.53
N PHE A 76 -2.24 -6.35 -17.54
CA PHE A 76 -3.26 -6.83 -16.61
C PHE A 76 -3.86 -5.70 -15.75
N LEU A 77 -3.05 -4.73 -15.30
CA LEU A 77 -3.53 -3.55 -14.57
C LEU A 77 -4.41 -2.65 -15.45
N HIS A 78 -4.09 -2.51 -16.75
CA HIS A 78 -4.93 -1.78 -17.69
C HIS A 78 -6.29 -2.46 -17.94
N GLU A 79 -6.32 -3.79 -17.99
CA GLU A 79 -7.57 -4.56 -18.08
C GLU A 79 -8.43 -4.36 -16.82
N ILE A 80 -7.82 -4.44 -15.62
CA ILE A 80 -8.51 -4.16 -14.35
C ILE A 80 -9.12 -2.76 -14.36
N ASN A 81 -8.36 -1.75 -14.81
CA ASN A 81 -8.87 -0.38 -14.88
C ASN A 81 -10.10 -0.28 -15.80
N SER A 82 -10.03 -0.89 -16.98
CA SER A 82 -11.12 -0.92 -17.95
C SER A 82 -12.38 -1.60 -17.39
N LEU A 83 -12.21 -2.70 -16.67
CA LEU A 83 -13.31 -3.41 -16.01
C LEU A 83 -13.96 -2.59 -14.89
N LEU A 84 -13.15 -1.88 -14.09
CA LEU A 84 -13.65 -1.05 -12.99
C LEU A 84 -14.42 0.17 -13.48
N SER A 85 -14.01 0.78 -14.60
CA SER A 85 -14.73 1.88 -15.23
C SER A 85 -16.05 1.44 -15.87
N ALA A 86 -16.19 0.17 -16.25
CA ALA A 86 -17.40 -0.38 -16.86
C ALA A 86 -18.46 -0.83 -15.84
N ILE A 87 -18.19 -0.74 -14.53
CA ILE A 87 -19.16 -1.16 -13.50
C ILE A 87 -20.32 -0.16 -13.45
N PRO A 88 -21.59 -0.61 -13.56
CA PRO A 88 -22.74 0.27 -13.53
C PRO A 88 -22.94 0.91 -12.17
N GLU A 89 -23.50 2.13 -12.17
CA GLU A 89 -23.91 2.82 -10.96
C GLU A 89 -25.13 2.15 -10.32
N THR A 90 -25.25 2.22 -8.99
CA THR A 90 -26.42 1.72 -8.26
C THR A 90 -27.24 2.85 -7.67
N PRO A 91 -28.56 2.64 -7.50
CA PRO A 91 -29.41 3.62 -6.82
C PRO A 91 -28.99 3.83 -5.36
N GLU A 92 -29.37 4.99 -4.80
CA GLU A 92 -29.08 5.31 -3.42
C GLU A 92 -29.96 4.48 -2.47
N THR A 93 -29.31 3.70 -1.61
CA THR A 93 -29.94 2.88 -0.56
C THR A 93 -29.51 3.33 0.83
N GLU A 94 -30.22 2.87 1.86
CA GLU A 94 -29.75 3.04 3.23
C GLU A 94 -28.47 2.23 3.47
N LEU A 95 -27.56 2.71 4.32
CA LEU A 95 -26.31 2.01 4.63
C LEU A 95 -26.55 0.66 5.32
N THR A 96 -27.68 0.52 6.00
CA THR A 96 -28.18 -0.71 6.63
C THR A 96 -28.83 -1.66 5.64
N ASP A 97 -29.29 -1.16 4.50
CA ASP A 97 -29.91 -1.99 3.48
C ASP A 97 -28.86 -2.59 2.55
N GLN A 98 -28.62 -3.89 2.75
CA GLN A 98 -27.65 -4.70 2.02
C GLN A 98 -28.33 -5.79 1.19
N ALA A 99 -29.65 -5.69 0.95
CA ALA A 99 -30.42 -6.69 0.20
C ALA A 99 -29.98 -6.82 -1.27
N TRP A 100 -29.36 -5.78 -1.83
CA TRP A 100 -28.80 -5.76 -3.18
C TRP A 100 -27.54 -6.64 -3.32
N LEU A 101 -26.89 -7.00 -2.21
CA LEU A 101 -25.69 -7.82 -2.21
C LEU A 101 -26.08 -9.31 -2.25
N PRO A 102 -25.51 -10.13 -3.15
CA PRO A 102 -25.78 -11.56 -3.17
C PRO A 102 -25.39 -12.22 -1.86
N LYS A 103 -26.11 -13.27 -1.46
CA LYS A 103 -25.86 -14.01 -0.20
C LYS A 103 -24.43 -14.58 -0.13
N ASP A 104 -23.80 -14.82 -1.27
CA ASP A 104 -22.45 -15.39 -1.38
C ASP A 104 -21.35 -14.36 -1.10
N VAL A 105 -21.63 -13.06 -1.27
CA VAL A 105 -20.64 -11.99 -1.06
C VAL A 105 -20.82 -11.41 0.33
N LYS A 106 -19.91 -11.75 1.25
CA LYS A 106 -19.89 -11.18 2.60
C LYS A 106 -19.16 -9.84 2.61
N VAL A 107 -19.72 -8.85 3.32
CA VAL A 107 -19.06 -7.57 3.53
C VAL A 107 -17.84 -7.76 4.44
N PRO A 108 -16.62 -7.34 4.04
CA PRO A 108 -15.39 -7.60 4.79
C PRO A 108 -15.19 -6.59 5.94
N PHE A 109 -16.19 -6.44 6.81
CA PHE A 109 -16.14 -5.51 7.94
C PHE A 109 -17.11 -5.96 9.06
N LEU A 110 -16.67 -5.84 10.31
CA LEU A 110 -17.53 -6.13 11.46
C LEU A 110 -18.54 -4.99 11.68
N GLN A 111 -19.82 -5.27 11.40
CA GLN A 111 -20.89 -4.26 11.47
C GLN A 111 -21.60 -4.27 12.83
N VAL A 112 -20.86 -3.96 13.89
CA VAL A 112 -21.41 -3.85 15.26
C VAL A 112 -21.12 -2.44 15.78
N PRO A 113 -22.13 -1.66 16.20
CA PRO A 113 -23.59 -1.80 16.06
C PRO A 113 -24.11 -1.83 14.60
N PHE A 114 -25.08 -2.66 14.23
CA PHE A 114 -25.55 -2.69 12.83
C PHE A 114 -26.25 -1.38 12.42
N SER A 115 -27.04 -0.80 13.32
CA SER A 115 -27.78 0.44 13.08
C SER A 115 -26.84 1.65 12.92
N VAL A 116 -26.76 2.19 11.71
CA VAL A 116 -26.01 3.40 11.39
C VAL A 116 -26.79 4.24 10.41
N LYS A 117 -26.91 5.54 10.71
CA LYS A 117 -27.47 6.52 9.79
C LYS A 117 -26.50 6.76 8.63
N GLY A 118 -26.99 6.69 7.41
CA GLY A 118 -26.23 7.02 6.22
C GLY A 118 -26.91 6.47 4.99
N ARG A 119 -26.54 7.02 3.84
CA ARG A 119 -26.97 6.51 2.54
C ARG A 119 -25.74 6.09 1.74
N PHE A 120 -25.90 5.10 0.90
CA PHE A 120 -24.85 4.54 0.07
C PHE A 120 -25.37 4.38 -1.36
N ARG A 121 -24.52 4.73 -2.32
CA ARG A 121 -24.68 4.40 -3.73
C ARG A 121 -23.32 3.99 -4.26
N PHE A 122 -23.29 3.06 -5.19
CA PHE A 122 -22.08 2.74 -5.92
C PHE A 122 -21.95 3.66 -7.14
N MET A 123 -20.75 4.21 -7.32
CA MET A 123 -20.33 4.91 -8.53
C MET A 123 -18.96 4.38 -8.96
N PRO A 124 -18.66 4.34 -10.26
CA PRO A 124 -17.36 3.91 -10.74
C PRO A 124 -16.23 4.75 -10.13
N PRO A 125 -15.04 4.18 -9.89
CA PRO A 125 -13.93 4.91 -9.31
C PRO A 125 -13.57 6.14 -10.14
N THR A 126 -13.28 7.27 -9.48
CA THR A 126 -12.81 8.49 -10.15
C THR A 126 -11.44 8.27 -10.79
N GLU A 127 -10.59 7.52 -10.10
CA GLU A 127 -9.21 7.31 -10.51
C GLU A 127 -8.66 6.02 -9.93
N LEU A 128 -7.83 5.34 -10.71
CA LEU A 128 -7.08 4.17 -10.31
C LEU A 128 -5.57 4.48 -10.39
N LYS A 129 -4.89 4.41 -9.25
CA LYS A 129 -3.44 4.70 -9.15
C LYS A 129 -2.69 3.49 -8.63
N VAL A 130 -1.63 3.10 -9.33
CA VAL A 130 -0.68 2.11 -8.81
C VAL A 130 0.15 2.77 -7.71
N VAL A 131 0.30 2.09 -6.57
CA VAL A 131 1.01 2.58 -5.39
C VAL A 131 1.95 1.50 -4.84
N GLY A 132 2.77 1.86 -3.86
CA GLY A 132 3.66 0.92 -3.19
C GLY A 132 4.94 0.61 -3.98
N SER A 133 5.54 -0.54 -3.69
CA SER A 133 6.85 -0.93 -4.19
C SER A 133 6.91 -1.13 -5.71
N TYR A 134 5.78 -1.43 -6.35
CA TYR A 134 5.74 -1.63 -7.80
C TYR A 134 6.02 -0.33 -8.55
N LEU A 135 5.35 0.76 -8.15
CA LEU A 135 5.58 2.09 -8.70
C LEU A 135 7.02 2.57 -8.47
N LEU A 136 7.59 2.25 -7.30
CA LEU A 136 8.97 2.61 -6.94
C LEU A 136 10.02 1.72 -7.62
N GLY A 137 9.61 0.68 -8.35
CA GLY A 137 10.53 -0.27 -8.98
C GLY A 137 11.27 -1.19 -7.99
N THR A 138 10.82 -1.25 -6.74
CA THR A 138 11.45 -2.03 -5.65
C THR A 138 10.75 -3.36 -5.37
N CYS A 139 9.83 -3.80 -6.23
CA CYS A 139 9.21 -5.12 -6.12
C CYS A 139 10.22 -6.25 -6.36
N ILE A 140 10.18 -7.24 -5.46
CA ILE A 140 11.06 -8.41 -5.47
C ILE A 140 10.27 -9.72 -5.61
N ARG A 141 10.94 -10.78 -6.05
CA ARG A 141 10.45 -12.16 -6.12
C ARG A 141 10.70 -12.89 -4.78
N PRO A 142 10.00 -14.00 -4.46
CA PRO A 142 9.03 -14.75 -5.29
C PRO A 142 7.60 -14.21 -5.26
N GLU A 143 7.21 -13.48 -4.20
CA GLU A 143 5.84 -12.97 -4.03
C GLU A 143 5.69 -11.56 -4.57
N ILE A 144 5.13 -11.46 -5.78
CA ILE A 144 4.93 -10.17 -6.44
C ILE A 144 3.55 -9.64 -6.04
N ASN A 145 3.55 -8.59 -5.21
CA ASN A 145 2.36 -7.87 -4.78
C ASN A 145 2.35 -6.49 -5.43
N VAL A 146 1.20 -6.11 -6.01
CA VAL A 146 0.99 -4.78 -6.58
C VAL A 146 -0.16 -4.12 -5.86
N ASP A 147 0.11 -3.00 -5.19
CA ASP A 147 -0.91 -2.22 -4.52
C ASP A 147 -1.52 -1.21 -5.49
N VAL A 148 -2.85 -1.14 -5.53
CA VAL A 148 -3.60 -0.24 -6.40
C VAL A 148 -4.60 0.54 -5.54
N ALA A 149 -4.47 1.86 -5.53
CA ALA A 149 -5.41 2.75 -4.88
C ALA A 149 -6.58 3.07 -5.83
N VAL A 150 -7.78 2.69 -5.40
CA VAL A 150 -9.05 2.96 -6.07
C VAL A 150 -9.70 4.15 -5.39
N THR A 151 -9.77 5.29 -6.07
CA THR A 151 -10.31 6.53 -5.52
C THR A 151 -11.83 6.53 -5.63
N MET A 152 -12.50 6.45 -4.48
CA MET A 152 -13.95 6.55 -4.37
C MET A 152 -14.42 7.99 -4.67
N PRO A 153 -15.42 8.17 -5.54
CA PRO A 153 -15.98 9.49 -5.86
C PRO A 153 -16.51 10.24 -4.63
N ARG A 154 -16.43 11.58 -4.67
CA ARG A 154 -16.87 12.45 -3.58
C ARG A 154 -18.38 12.32 -3.32
N GLU A 155 -19.11 12.07 -4.39
CA GLU A 155 -20.56 11.98 -4.54
C GLU A 155 -21.19 10.85 -3.70
N ILE A 156 -20.39 9.87 -3.29
CA ILE A 156 -20.80 8.75 -2.44
C ILE A 156 -20.79 9.16 -0.94
N PHE A 157 -20.04 10.19 -0.58
CA PHE A 157 -19.79 10.58 0.79
C PHE A 157 -20.71 11.70 1.28
N GLN A 158 -20.92 11.72 2.60
CA GLN A 158 -21.65 12.72 3.34
C GLN A 158 -20.72 13.37 4.37
N ASP A 159 -20.96 14.64 4.74
CA ASP A 159 -20.06 15.44 5.60
C ASP A 159 -19.79 14.84 6.99
N LYS A 160 -20.67 13.95 7.46
CA LYS A 160 -20.60 13.30 8.78
C LYS A 160 -20.15 11.83 8.70
N ASP A 161 -19.66 11.38 7.55
CA ASP A 161 -19.19 10.00 7.36
C ASP A 161 -17.89 9.67 8.12
N ASN A 162 -17.20 10.70 8.63
CA ASN A 162 -16.10 10.52 9.56
C ASN A 162 -16.55 9.95 10.92
N LEU A 163 -17.84 10.05 11.27
CA LEU A 163 -18.37 9.62 12.55
C LEU A 163 -18.88 8.16 12.50
N ASN A 164 -18.84 7.48 13.65
CA ASN A 164 -19.50 6.19 13.89
C ASN A 164 -19.20 5.13 12.80
N GLN A 165 -17.93 5.07 12.36
CA GLN A 165 -17.44 4.11 11.36
C GLN A 165 -18.18 4.11 10.01
N ARG A 166 -18.95 5.16 9.69
CA ARG A 166 -19.73 5.25 8.43
C ARG A 166 -18.84 5.12 7.21
N TYR A 167 -17.72 5.86 7.18
CA TYR A 167 -16.73 5.77 6.11
C TYR A 167 -16.20 4.34 5.93
N HIS A 168 -15.84 3.65 7.02
CA HIS A 168 -15.31 2.29 6.95
C HIS A 168 -16.34 1.30 6.39
N ARG A 169 -17.62 1.47 6.73
CA ARG A 169 -18.71 0.67 6.16
C ARG A 169 -18.92 0.94 4.68
N LYS A 170 -19.00 2.22 4.28
CA LYS A 170 -19.11 2.60 2.87
C LYS A 170 -17.96 2.02 2.06
N ARG A 171 -16.75 2.09 2.59
CA ARG A 171 -15.54 1.52 1.98
C ARG A 171 -15.63 -0.01 1.82
N ALA A 172 -16.11 -0.72 2.84
CA ALA A 172 -16.29 -2.16 2.78
C ALA A 172 -17.39 -2.58 1.80
N LEU A 173 -18.51 -1.86 1.77
CA LEU A 173 -19.60 -2.07 0.79
C LEU A 173 -19.14 -1.78 -0.64
N TYR A 174 -18.35 -0.73 -0.83
CA TYR A 174 -17.75 -0.38 -2.12
C TYR A 174 -16.86 -1.52 -2.64
N LEU A 175 -15.98 -2.05 -1.79
CA LEU A 175 -15.15 -3.21 -2.13
C LEU A 175 -15.98 -4.47 -2.38
N ALA A 176 -17.07 -4.67 -1.64
CA ALA A 176 -17.96 -5.81 -1.83
C ALA A 176 -18.67 -5.77 -3.20
N HIS A 177 -19.13 -4.58 -3.62
CA HIS A 177 -19.73 -4.39 -4.93
C HIS A 177 -18.71 -4.64 -6.06
N ILE A 178 -17.49 -4.12 -5.93
CA ILE A 178 -16.40 -4.40 -6.87
C ILE A 178 -16.13 -5.90 -6.94
N ALA A 179 -16.00 -6.57 -5.79
CA ALA A 179 -15.73 -8.00 -5.75
C ALA A 179 -16.83 -8.83 -6.44
N GLN A 180 -18.09 -8.45 -6.27
CA GLN A 180 -19.23 -9.09 -6.94
C GLN A 180 -19.17 -8.95 -8.47
N HIS A 181 -18.75 -7.80 -8.99
CA HIS A 181 -18.65 -7.59 -10.43
C HIS A 181 -17.42 -8.28 -11.02
N LEU A 182 -16.29 -8.22 -10.33
CA LEU A 182 -15.05 -8.86 -10.77
C LEU A 182 -15.13 -10.38 -10.68
N SER A 183 -15.86 -10.96 -9.72
CA SER A 183 -16.01 -12.41 -9.60
C SER A 183 -16.78 -13.06 -10.76
N LYS A 184 -17.55 -12.27 -11.52
CA LYS A 184 -18.26 -12.73 -12.72
C LYS A 184 -17.35 -12.76 -13.96
N GLN A 185 -16.19 -12.12 -13.90
CA GLN A 185 -15.26 -12.04 -15.04
C GLN A 185 -14.32 -13.24 -15.06
N GLN A 186 -14.13 -13.83 -16.23
CA GLN A 186 -13.21 -14.98 -16.45
C GLN A 186 -11.72 -14.58 -16.44
N LEU A 187 -11.42 -13.33 -16.06
CA LEU A 187 -10.05 -12.82 -15.97
C LEU A 187 -9.38 -13.25 -14.65
N PHE A 188 -10.17 -13.47 -13.60
CA PHE A 188 -9.66 -13.69 -12.25
C PHE A 188 -9.84 -15.14 -11.80
N GLY A 189 -8.74 -15.81 -11.47
CA GLY A 189 -8.77 -17.15 -10.89
C GLY A 189 -9.17 -17.14 -9.42
N SER A 190 -8.94 -16.03 -8.73
CA SER A 190 -9.28 -15.87 -7.31
C SER A 190 -9.54 -14.41 -6.97
N VAL A 191 -10.71 -14.13 -6.40
CA VAL A 191 -11.12 -12.85 -5.82
C VAL A 191 -11.40 -13.06 -4.34
N LYS A 192 -10.55 -12.52 -3.46
CA LYS A 192 -10.62 -12.75 -2.01
C LYS A 192 -10.48 -11.46 -1.22
N PHE A 193 -11.18 -11.35 -0.09
CA PHE A 193 -10.94 -10.26 0.85
C PHE A 193 -9.76 -10.58 1.77
N ALA A 194 -8.99 -9.55 2.11
CA ALA A 194 -7.97 -9.62 3.16
C ALA A 194 -7.96 -8.30 3.94
N TYR A 195 -7.12 -8.23 4.98
CA TYR A 195 -6.95 -7.04 5.80
C TYR A 195 -5.52 -6.54 5.68
N MET A 196 -5.35 -5.26 5.36
CA MET A 196 -4.03 -4.66 5.30
C MET A 196 -3.43 -4.62 6.71
N ASN A 197 -2.24 -5.20 6.89
CA ASN A 197 -1.53 -5.26 8.18
C ASN A 197 -2.40 -5.80 9.32
N SER A 198 -3.25 -6.79 9.02
CA SER A 198 -4.20 -7.39 9.98
C SER A 198 -5.18 -6.40 10.61
N ASN A 199 -5.41 -5.25 9.98
CA ASN A 199 -6.35 -4.24 10.46
C ASN A 199 -7.76 -4.48 9.89
N HIS A 200 -8.70 -4.90 10.74
CA HIS A 200 -10.09 -5.15 10.36
C HIS A 200 -10.83 -3.91 9.84
N LEU A 201 -10.41 -2.71 10.21
CA LEU A 201 -10.98 -1.46 9.69
C LEU A 201 -10.49 -1.12 8.28
N LYS A 202 -9.49 -1.87 7.79
CA LYS A 202 -8.88 -1.67 6.49
C LYS A 202 -8.96 -2.93 5.60
N PRO A 203 -10.17 -3.34 5.16
CA PRO A 203 -10.29 -4.41 4.18
C PRO A 203 -9.70 -4.01 2.83
N ILE A 204 -9.14 -5.00 2.14
CA ILE A 204 -8.57 -4.92 0.80
C ILE A 204 -9.08 -6.08 -0.05
N LEU A 205 -9.13 -5.90 -1.36
CA LEU A 205 -9.49 -6.96 -2.30
C LEU A 205 -8.23 -7.51 -2.97
N LEU A 206 -8.01 -8.82 -2.82
CA LEU A 206 -6.94 -9.56 -3.47
C LEU A 206 -7.45 -10.17 -4.76
N LEU A 207 -6.83 -9.79 -5.86
CA LEU A 207 -7.10 -10.30 -7.20
C LEU A 207 -5.90 -11.12 -7.67
N ARG A 208 -6.16 -12.32 -8.15
CA ARG A 208 -5.18 -13.14 -8.88
C ARG A 208 -5.69 -13.45 -10.27
N PRO A 209 -4.84 -13.34 -11.30
CA PRO A 209 -5.19 -13.71 -12.67
C PRO A 209 -5.54 -15.20 -12.74
N GLN A 210 -6.33 -15.57 -13.74
CA GLN A 210 -6.71 -16.96 -13.98
C GLN A 210 -5.65 -17.71 -14.82
N GLY A 211 -5.58 -19.04 -14.66
CA GLY A 211 -4.83 -19.92 -15.56
C GLY A 211 -3.33 -19.98 -15.27
N LYS A 212 -2.51 -20.03 -16.33
CA LYS A 212 -1.05 -20.23 -16.24
C LYS A 212 -0.33 -19.12 -15.47
N ASP A 213 -0.92 -17.93 -15.43
CA ASP A 213 -0.35 -16.76 -14.77
C ASP A 213 -0.86 -16.59 -13.32
N GLU A 214 -1.59 -17.55 -12.72
CA GLU A 214 -2.13 -17.44 -11.36
C GLU A 214 -1.09 -17.03 -10.29
N LYS A 215 0.14 -17.55 -10.43
CA LYS A 215 1.27 -17.25 -9.54
C LYS A 215 2.11 -16.05 -9.99
N MET A 216 1.69 -15.34 -11.03
CA MET A 216 2.42 -14.19 -11.59
C MET A 216 2.39 -13.01 -10.63
N VAL A 217 1.20 -12.62 -10.17
CA VAL A 217 1.01 -11.40 -9.38
C VAL A 217 -0.23 -11.51 -8.51
N THR A 218 -0.16 -10.95 -7.30
CA THR A 218 -1.34 -10.66 -6.49
C THR A 218 -1.57 -9.16 -6.49
N VAL A 219 -2.66 -8.71 -7.12
CA VAL A 219 -3.06 -7.30 -7.12
C VAL A 219 -3.94 -7.02 -5.91
N ARG A 220 -3.60 -5.98 -5.16
CA ARG A 220 -4.28 -5.57 -3.92
C ARG A 220 -5.00 -4.26 -4.17
N LEU A 221 -6.33 -4.29 -4.24
CA LEU A 221 -7.12 -3.08 -4.38
C LEU A 221 -7.41 -2.46 -3.02
N HIS A 222 -7.06 -1.17 -2.89
CA HIS A 222 -7.29 -0.33 -1.73
C HIS A 222 -8.32 0.73 -2.08
N ALA A 223 -9.52 0.66 -1.49
CA ALA A 223 -10.49 1.72 -1.63
C ALA A 223 -10.09 2.94 -0.76
N CYS A 224 -9.83 4.06 -1.41
CA CYS A 224 -9.36 5.31 -0.82
C CYS A 224 -10.40 6.43 -1.05
N PRO A 225 -10.54 7.39 -0.14
CA PRO A 225 -11.39 8.55 -0.39
C PRO A 225 -10.66 9.54 -1.31
N VAL A 226 -11.43 10.40 -1.98
CA VAL A 226 -10.87 11.56 -2.67
C VAL A 226 -10.04 12.44 -1.71
N PRO A 227 -8.88 12.98 -2.13
CA PRO A 227 -8.10 13.92 -1.32
C PRO A 227 -8.94 15.12 -0.87
N GLY A 228 -8.78 15.55 0.38
CA GLY A 228 -9.50 16.71 0.92
C GLY A 228 -10.97 16.46 1.28
N LEU A 229 -11.48 15.23 1.18
CA LEU A 229 -12.87 14.89 1.54
C LEU A 229 -13.24 15.31 2.96
N PHE A 230 -12.34 15.09 3.92
CA PHE A 230 -12.55 15.40 5.32
C PHE A 230 -11.45 16.33 5.83
N LYS A 231 -11.81 17.27 6.72
CA LYS A 231 -10.85 18.18 7.35
C LYS A 231 -9.88 17.39 8.25
N PRO A 232 -8.54 17.50 8.06
CA PRO A 232 -7.56 16.80 8.88
C PRO A 232 -7.70 17.05 10.37
N SER A 233 -8.15 18.26 10.75
CA SER A 233 -8.37 18.65 12.15
C SER A 233 -9.41 17.80 12.90
N ARG A 234 -10.25 17.03 12.18
CA ARG A 234 -11.19 16.07 12.77
C ARG A 234 -10.55 14.73 13.16
N PHE A 235 -9.35 14.43 12.68
CA PHE A 235 -8.65 13.15 12.90
C PHE A 235 -7.42 13.27 13.78
N TYR A 236 -7.32 14.34 14.57
CA TYR A 236 -6.29 14.39 15.61
C TYR A 236 -6.46 13.22 16.59
N PRO A 237 -5.37 12.62 17.09
CA PRO A 237 -5.46 11.54 18.07
C PRO A 237 -6.28 11.89 19.32
N SER A 238 -6.38 13.17 19.68
CA SER A 238 -7.17 13.69 20.79
C SER A 238 -8.67 13.84 20.51
N LYS A 239 -9.12 13.68 19.26
CA LYS A 239 -10.53 13.85 18.86
C LYS A 239 -11.24 12.51 18.77
N ASN A 240 -12.37 12.41 19.47
CA ASN A 240 -13.24 11.25 19.38
C ASN A 240 -14.19 11.35 18.17
N ASN A 241 -14.14 10.35 17.28
CA ASN A 241 -15.05 10.21 16.13
C ASN A 241 -16.12 9.11 16.32
N ILE A 242 -16.14 8.44 17.47
CA ILE A 242 -17.11 7.40 17.82
C ILE A 242 -17.95 7.90 19.00
N ARG A 243 -19.24 8.17 18.76
CA ARG A 243 -20.13 8.61 19.84
C ARG A 243 -20.46 7.45 20.77
N THR A 244 -20.27 7.65 22.07
CA THR A 244 -20.52 6.63 23.10
C THR A 244 -21.95 6.09 23.06
N ALA A 245 -22.95 6.96 22.93
CA ALA A 245 -24.36 6.56 22.83
C ALA A 245 -24.63 5.63 21.64
N TRP A 246 -23.92 5.82 20.52
CA TRP A 246 -24.01 4.92 19.38
C TRP A 246 -23.27 3.61 19.66
N PHE A 247 -22.03 3.68 20.14
CA PHE A 247 -21.18 2.50 20.37
C PHE A 247 -21.74 1.53 21.41
N VAL A 248 -22.37 2.05 22.46
CA VAL A 248 -22.96 1.26 23.56
C VAL A 248 -24.43 0.91 23.27
N GLU A 249 -24.96 1.29 22.10
CA GLU A 249 -26.38 1.09 21.74
C GLU A 249 -27.36 1.62 22.80
N GLN A 250 -26.99 2.70 23.50
CA GLN A 250 -27.91 3.36 24.42
C GLN A 250 -28.98 4.05 23.60
N SER A 251 -30.12 3.37 23.45
CA SER A 251 -31.34 4.00 22.97
C SER A 251 -31.64 5.17 23.90
N THR A 252 -31.59 6.40 23.37
CA THR A 252 -32.17 7.55 24.07
C THR A 252 -33.61 7.16 24.40
N PRO A 253 -34.02 7.16 25.68
CA PRO A 253 -35.42 6.96 26.02
C PRO A 253 -36.21 8.01 25.24
N LYS A 254 -37.17 7.56 24.43
CA LYS A 254 -38.16 8.48 23.88
C LYS A 254 -38.84 9.12 25.08
N GLU A 255 -38.67 10.42 25.28
CA GLU A 255 -39.47 11.20 26.22
C GLU A 255 -40.94 10.86 25.98
N GLY A 256 -41.62 10.41 27.03
CA GLY A 256 -43.03 10.02 26.98
C GLY A 256 -43.29 8.53 27.20
N ARG A 257 -42.77 7.93 28.27
CA ARG A 257 -43.49 6.91 29.05
C ARG A 257 -42.84 6.71 30.41
N ALA A 258 -43.47 7.29 31.44
CA ALA A 258 -43.17 6.98 32.83
C ALA A 258 -43.49 5.50 33.11
N TRP A 259 -42.47 4.70 33.43
CA TRP A 259 -42.66 3.39 34.07
C TRP A 259 -41.54 3.12 35.07
N GLY A 260 -41.95 3.12 36.34
CA GLY A 260 -41.57 2.15 37.39
C GLY A 260 -40.11 1.78 37.57
N TRP A 261 -39.58 2.16 38.72
CA TRP A 261 -38.37 1.57 39.31
C TRP A 261 -38.51 0.03 39.38
N GLY A 262 -37.58 -0.71 38.79
CA GLY A 262 -37.53 -2.15 38.95
C GLY A 262 -36.50 -2.85 38.06
N ASN A 263 -35.44 -3.36 38.69
CA ASN A 263 -34.49 -4.36 38.21
C ASN A 263 -33.40 -3.93 37.22
N MET A 264 -32.41 -3.23 37.78
CA MET A 264 -31.03 -3.30 37.32
C MET A 264 -30.38 -4.57 37.91
N LYS A 265 -30.27 -5.65 37.11
CA LYS A 265 -29.33 -6.75 37.39
C LYS A 265 -28.75 -7.30 36.07
N LEU A 266 -27.45 -7.04 35.94
CA LEU A 266 -26.41 -7.95 35.43
C LEU A 266 -26.60 -8.60 34.06
N LEU A 267 -25.88 -8.07 33.07
CA LEU A 267 -25.19 -8.89 32.06
C LEU A 267 -23.85 -8.24 31.67
N CYS A 268 -22.93 -8.24 32.63
CA CYS A 268 -21.50 -8.33 32.35
C CYS A 268 -21.13 -9.80 32.55
N SER A 269 -21.12 -10.60 31.49
CA SER A 269 -20.30 -11.81 31.38
C SER A 269 -20.39 -12.36 29.95
N ALA A 270 -19.32 -13.00 29.50
CA ALA A 270 -19.09 -13.63 28.20
C ALA A 270 -18.61 -12.69 27.06
N ARG A 271 -17.42 -12.15 27.25
CA ARG A 271 -16.40 -12.11 26.19
C ARG A 271 -15.12 -12.72 26.74
N ASP A 272 -14.91 -13.99 26.40
CA ASP A 272 -13.61 -14.60 26.14
C ASP A 272 -13.68 -15.17 24.71
#